data_AF-A0A2N1PAJ6-F1
#
_entry.id   AF-A0A2N1PAJ6-F1
#
_cell.length_a   1.000
_cell.length_b   1.000
_cell.length_c   1.000
_cell.angle_alpha   90.00
_cell.angle_beta   90.00
_cell.angle_gamma   90.00
#
_symmetry.space_group_name_H-M   'P 1'
#
loop_
_entity.id
_entity.type
_entity.pdbx_description
1 polymer ?
#
loop_
_entity_poly.entity_id
_entity_poly.type
_entity_poly.pdbx_seq_one_letter_code
_entity_poly.pdbx_strand_id
1 'polypeptide(L)'
;MLLSILVMLLLAIGCSRGVVVVKTQPPATKEVVIVQPDKPGKPDIVSSENHLRQAKKFYYSGKYKQAQKHCEKAIQFNHSNWEAHYYLGLTMQGRKEYAQAVEILSVSLKYSPENHMIRSELHMAIGHNWENLGKIKNAQTEYALALEYNPDNQEAIEARNRITVDKTMDNWGKKKNMRP
;
A
#
# COMPACT_ATOMS: atom_id res chain seq x y z
N MET A 1 55.53 -46.31 20.45
CA MET A 1 55.33 -46.58 19.01
C MET A 1 53.90 -47.04 18.83
N LEU A 2 53.18 -46.50 17.84
CA LEU A 2 51.75 -46.72 17.51
C LEU A 2 50.69 -45.85 18.21
N LEU A 3 50.93 -44.54 18.37
CA LEU A 3 49.83 -43.56 18.20
C LEU A 3 50.35 -42.20 17.69
N SER A 4 51.40 -42.24 16.88
CA SER A 4 52.07 -41.06 16.28
C SER A 4 51.73 -40.89 14.79
N ILE A 5 50.70 -41.59 14.28
CA ILE A 5 50.35 -41.62 12.85
C ILE A 5 49.07 -40.83 12.53
N LEU A 6 48.34 -40.29 13.50
CA LEU A 6 47.11 -39.52 13.23
C LEU A 6 47.27 -38.02 13.53
N VAL A 7 48.34 -37.41 13.01
CA VAL A 7 48.53 -35.94 12.98
C VAL A 7 48.42 -35.36 11.55
N MET A 8 48.13 -36.13 10.50
CA MET A 8 48.17 -35.58 9.12
C MET A 8 47.01 -35.93 8.18
N LEU A 9 45.77 -35.93 8.67
CA LEU A 9 44.55 -35.89 7.85
C LEU A 9 43.41 -35.45 8.79
N LEU A 10 43.01 -34.19 8.90
CA LEU A 10 42.38 -33.37 7.86
C LEU A 10 42.42 -31.90 8.32
N LEU A 11 43.33 -31.12 7.74
CA LEU A 11 43.18 -29.66 7.66
C LEU A 11 42.15 -29.37 6.58
N ALA A 12 40.87 -29.26 6.95
CA ALA A 12 39.87 -28.67 6.07
C ALA A 12 38.65 -28.22 6.89
N ILE A 13 38.26 -26.97 6.65
CA ILE A 13 36.95 -26.36 6.98
C ILE A 13 36.86 -25.97 8.47
N GLY A 14 36.98 -24.72 8.88
CA GLY A 14 36.54 -23.48 8.26
C GLY A 14 35.75 -22.74 9.33
N CYS A 15 36.26 -21.59 9.81
CA CYS A 15 35.64 -20.80 10.86
C CYS A 15 34.21 -20.41 10.48
N SER A 16 33.21 -21.01 11.13
CA SER A 16 31.83 -20.54 11.03
C SER A 16 31.68 -19.28 11.87
N ARG A 17 31.84 -18.11 11.22
CA ARG A 17 31.27 -16.86 11.71
C ARG A 17 29.78 -17.11 11.89
N GLY A 18 29.34 -17.24 13.14
CA GLY A 18 27.94 -17.36 13.50
C GLY A 18 27.20 -16.11 13.01
N VAL A 19 26.44 -16.25 11.93
CA VAL A 19 25.47 -15.24 11.51
C VAL A 19 24.34 -15.30 12.54
N VAL A 20 24.23 -14.28 13.38
CA VAL A 20 23.05 -14.09 14.21
C VAL A 20 21.92 -13.71 13.26
N VAL A 21 21.10 -14.69 12.88
CA VAL A 21 19.85 -14.45 12.19
C VAL A 21 18.90 -13.86 13.22
N VAL A 22 18.88 -12.54 13.31
CA VAL A 22 17.81 -11.81 14.01
C VAL A 22 16.54 -12.08 13.20
N LYS A 23 15.73 -13.03 13.66
CA LYS A 23 14.37 -13.20 13.17
C LYS A 23 13.60 -11.94 13.60
N THR A 24 13.67 -10.89 12.78
CA THR A 24 12.76 -9.76 12.94
C THR A 24 11.37 -10.31 12.66
N GLN A 25 10.56 -10.49 13.70
CA GLN A 25 9.12 -10.64 13.52
C GLN A 25 8.65 -9.48 12.63
N PRO A 26 7.79 -9.73 11.63
CA PRO A 26 7.14 -8.64 10.90
C PRO A 26 6.56 -7.67 11.93
N PRO A 27 6.69 -6.34 11.73
CA PRO A 27 6.06 -5.38 12.63
C PRO A 27 4.61 -5.78 12.79
N ALA A 28 4.15 -5.94 14.03
CA ALA A 28 2.82 -6.41 14.38
C ALA A 28 1.80 -5.72 13.46
N THR A 29 1.22 -6.49 12.53
CA THR A 29 0.20 -6.00 11.62
C THR A 29 -0.96 -5.57 12.51
N LYS A 30 -1.12 -4.26 12.71
CA LYS A 30 -2.37 -3.73 13.24
C LYS A 30 -3.45 -4.26 12.30
N GLU A 31 -4.24 -5.20 12.81
CA GLU A 31 -5.37 -5.80 12.11
C GLU A 31 -6.13 -4.68 11.40
N VAL A 32 -6.40 -4.88 10.12
CA VAL A 32 -7.24 -3.96 9.37
C VAL A 32 -8.64 -4.10 9.95
N VAL A 33 -8.98 -3.19 10.85
CA VAL A 33 -10.32 -3.06 11.40
C VAL A 33 -11.19 -2.51 10.28
N ILE A 34 -11.63 -3.40 9.39
CA ILE A 34 -12.78 -3.11 8.52
C ILE A 34 -13.94 -2.90 9.48
N VAL A 35 -14.35 -1.65 9.63
CA VAL A 35 -15.41 -1.26 10.55
C VAL A 35 -16.70 -1.94 10.10
N GLN A 36 -17.04 -3.02 10.79
CA GLN A 36 -18.31 -3.71 10.58
C GLN A 36 -19.38 -3.00 11.40
N PRO A 37 -20.63 -2.90 10.89
CA PRO A 37 -21.71 -2.33 11.66
C PRO A 37 -22.00 -3.22 12.88
N ASP A 38 -22.09 -2.61 14.07
CA ASP A 38 -22.41 -3.32 15.31
C ASP A 38 -23.80 -3.99 15.26
N LYS A 39 -24.69 -3.54 14.37
CA LYS A 39 -26.02 -4.12 14.12
C LYS A 39 -26.42 -4.03 12.64
N PRO A 40 -26.95 -5.11 12.03
CA PRO A 40 -27.55 -5.03 10.71
C PRO A 40 -28.83 -4.20 10.77
N GLY A 41 -28.79 -3.00 10.19
CA GLY A 41 -29.91 -2.09 10.03
C GLY A 41 -29.85 -1.43 8.66
N LYS A 42 -30.94 -0.77 8.25
CA LYS A 42 -30.91 0.03 7.01
C LYS A 42 -29.82 1.11 7.15
N PRO A 43 -29.02 1.38 6.12
CA PRO A 43 -28.01 2.42 6.17
C PRO A 43 -28.59 3.78 6.55
N ASP A 44 -27.96 4.46 7.51
CA ASP A 44 -28.26 5.86 7.81
C ASP A 44 -27.36 6.75 6.95
N ILE A 45 -27.87 7.05 5.75
CA ILE A 45 -27.13 7.84 4.75
C ILE A 45 -26.83 9.25 5.28
N VAL A 46 -27.77 9.88 5.98
CA VAL A 46 -27.61 11.26 6.45
C VAL A 46 -26.50 11.34 7.51
N SER A 47 -26.51 10.43 8.49
CA SER A 47 -25.45 10.38 9.50
C SER A 47 -24.10 10.02 8.88
N SER A 48 -24.09 9.10 7.90
CA SER A 48 -22.87 8.75 7.17
C SER A 48 -22.27 9.96 6.45
N GLU A 49 -23.07 10.70 5.67
CA GLU A 49 -22.63 11.88 4.92
C GLU A 49 -22.18 13.04 5.82
N ASN A 50 -22.84 13.23 6.96
CA ASN A 50 -22.44 14.22 7.96
C ASN A 50 -21.07 13.91 8.56
N HIS A 51 -20.79 12.62 8.82
CA HIS A 51 -19.48 12.19 9.28
C HIS A 51 -18.42 12.27 8.18
N LEU A 52 -18.76 11.87 6.95
CA LEU A 52 -17.88 12.01 5.80
C LEU A 52 -17.46 13.46 5.57
N ARG A 53 -18.38 14.42 5.62
CA ARG A 53 -18.06 15.86 5.48
C ARG A 53 -17.02 16.32 6.50
N GLN A 54 -17.14 15.87 7.75
CA GLN A 54 -16.16 16.17 8.80
C GLN A 54 -14.82 15.48 8.54
N ALA A 55 -14.85 14.21 8.07
CA ALA A 55 -13.64 13.48 7.71
C ALA A 55 -12.85 14.22 6.61
N LYS A 56 -13.51 14.65 5.53
CA LYS A 56 -12.91 15.46 4.46
C LYS A 56 -12.26 16.73 5.03
N LYS A 57 -12.98 17.49 5.87
CA LYS A 57 -12.46 18.70 6.51
C LYS A 57 -11.19 18.43 7.32
N PHE A 58 -11.18 17.38 8.14
CA PHE A 58 -10.01 17.03 8.94
C PHE A 58 -8.84 16.52 8.09
N TYR A 59 -9.13 15.74 7.03
CA TYR A 59 -8.14 15.25 6.08
C TYR A 59 -7.40 16.42 5.41
N TYR A 60 -8.13 17.37 4.82
CA TYR A 60 -7.54 18.56 4.19
C TYR A 60 -6.81 19.47 5.18
N SER A 61 -7.10 19.36 6.48
CA SER A 61 -6.37 20.07 7.55
C SER A 61 -5.17 19.28 8.10
N GLY A 62 -4.81 18.14 7.52
CA GLY A 62 -3.73 17.26 8.00
C GLY A 62 -4.02 16.57 9.35
N LYS A 63 -5.24 16.68 9.87
CA LYS A 63 -5.66 16.14 11.17
C LYS A 63 -6.12 14.69 11.03
N TYR A 64 -5.18 13.81 10.67
CA TYR A 64 -5.47 12.44 10.25
C TYR A 64 -6.12 11.56 11.32
N LYS A 65 -5.83 11.76 12.60
CA LYS A 65 -6.51 11.00 13.69
C LYS A 65 -8.01 11.33 13.74
N GLN A 66 -8.37 12.59 13.60
CA GLN A 66 -9.77 13.01 13.55
C GLN A 66 -10.43 12.57 12.25
N ALA A 67 -9.74 12.67 11.11
CA ALA A 67 -10.25 12.20 9.82
C ALA A 67 -10.63 10.71 9.88
N GLN A 68 -9.74 9.86 10.40
CA GLN A 68 -10.02 8.43 10.60
C GLN A 68 -11.27 8.22 11.46
N LYS A 69 -11.36 8.85 12.63
CA LYS A 69 -12.52 8.69 13.53
C LYS A 69 -13.85 9.02 12.85
N HIS A 70 -13.86 10.05 12.00
CA HIS A 70 -15.06 10.43 11.27
C HIS A 70 -15.34 9.50 10.09
N CYS A 71 -14.33 9.02 9.37
CA CYS A 71 -14.51 7.97 8.36
C CYS A 71 -15.09 6.69 8.96
N GLU A 72 -14.54 6.21 10.08
CA GLU A 72 -15.01 5.00 10.76
C GLU A 72 -16.48 5.12 11.15
N LYS A 73 -16.89 6.27 11.71
CA LYS A 73 -18.31 6.54 12.00
C LYS A 73 -19.17 6.58 10.75
N ALA A 74 -18.70 7.19 9.66
CA ALA A 74 -19.44 7.21 8.40
C ALA A 74 -19.68 5.79 7.88
N ILE A 75 -18.69 4.91 8.01
CA ILE A 75 -18.76 3.49 7.64
C ILE A 75 -19.69 2.72 8.59
N GLN A 76 -19.70 3.02 9.90
CA GLN A 76 -20.67 2.43 10.84
C GLN A 76 -22.12 2.70 10.44
N PHE A 77 -22.41 3.93 9.99
CA PHE A 77 -23.75 4.32 9.55
C PHE A 77 -24.11 3.79 8.15
N ASN A 78 -23.13 3.70 7.25
CA ASN A 78 -23.29 3.14 5.92
C ASN A 78 -22.01 2.40 5.50
N HIS A 79 -22.03 1.06 5.62
CA HIS A 79 -20.87 0.22 5.36
C HIS A 79 -20.37 0.27 3.90
N SER A 80 -21.26 0.59 2.96
CA SER A 80 -20.97 0.69 1.53
C SER A 80 -20.72 2.13 1.08
N ASN A 81 -20.53 3.08 2.01
CA ASN A 81 -20.10 4.42 1.66
C ASN A 81 -18.66 4.39 1.12
N TRP A 82 -18.54 4.28 -0.20
CA TRP A 82 -17.25 4.21 -0.87
C TRP A 82 -16.40 5.45 -0.60
N GLU A 83 -16.97 6.65 -0.55
CA GLU A 83 -16.22 7.87 -0.26
C GLU A 83 -15.63 7.85 1.15
N ALA A 84 -16.34 7.31 2.14
CA ALA A 84 -15.82 7.16 3.48
C ALA A 84 -14.62 6.22 3.53
N HIS A 85 -14.66 5.10 2.80
CA HIS A 85 -13.50 4.22 2.61
C HIS A 85 -12.37 4.93 1.85
N TYR A 86 -12.67 5.68 0.79
CA TYR A 86 -11.67 6.44 0.04
C TYR A 86 -10.90 7.41 0.94
N TYR A 87 -11.60 8.26 1.68
CA TYR A 87 -10.95 9.22 2.59
C TYR A 87 -10.27 8.54 3.78
N LEU A 88 -10.70 7.36 4.21
CA LEU A 88 -9.98 6.55 5.19
C LEU A 88 -8.65 6.06 4.61
N GLY A 89 -8.67 5.54 3.39
CA GLY A 89 -7.48 5.13 2.64
C GLY A 89 -6.48 6.27 2.45
N LEU A 90 -6.95 7.44 1.99
CA LEU A 90 -6.12 8.64 1.89
C LEU A 90 -5.58 9.11 3.24
N THR A 91 -6.35 8.97 4.31
CA THR A 91 -5.91 9.29 5.68
C THR A 91 -4.78 8.37 6.13
N MET A 92 -4.85 7.08 5.81
CA MET A 92 -3.77 6.11 6.07
C MET A 92 -2.53 6.43 5.21
N GLN A 93 -2.72 6.77 3.94
CA GLN A 93 -1.64 7.24 3.06
C GLN A 93 -0.94 8.49 3.63
N GLY A 94 -1.69 9.48 4.11
CA GLY A 94 -1.14 10.69 4.74
C GLY A 94 -0.32 10.39 6.01
N ARG A 95 -0.62 9.27 6.68
CA ARG A 95 0.15 8.74 7.82
C ARG A 95 1.28 7.78 7.41
N LYS A 96 1.48 7.57 6.11
CA LYS A 96 2.45 6.62 5.53
C LYS A 96 2.16 5.16 5.86
N GLU A 97 0.90 4.84 6.19
CA GLU A 97 0.40 3.49 6.45
C GLU A 97 -0.05 2.85 5.12
N TYR A 98 0.88 2.78 4.16
CA TYR A 98 0.58 2.47 2.75
C TYR A 98 -0.07 1.10 2.52
N ALA A 99 0.34 0.07 3.27
CA ALA A 99 -0.25 -1.26 3.15
C ALA A 99 -1.73 -1.26 3.55
N GLN A 100 -2.08 -0.61 4.66
CA GLN A 100 -3.46 -0.48 5.11
C GLN A 100 -4.27 0.42 4.16
N ALA A 101 -3.64 1.47 3.61
CA ALA A 101 -4.27 2.31 2.61
C ALA A 101 -4.70 1.52 1.36
N VAL A 102 -3.84 0.63 0.84
CA VAL A 102 -4.20 -0.25 -0.31
C VAL A 102 -5.43 -1.09 0.00
N GLU A 103 -5.48 -1.73 1.18
CA GLU A 103 -6.59 -2.60 1.56
C GLU A 103 -7.91 -1.81 1.65
N ILE A 104 -7.90 -0.66 2.31
CA ILE A 104 -9.09 0.18 2.46
C ILE A 104 -9.52 0.82 1.13
N LEU A 105 -8.58 1.27 0.29
CA LEU A 105 -8.89 1.81 -1.04
C LEU A 105 -9.47 0.73 -1.96
N SER A 106 -9.05 -0.52 -1.80
CA SER A 106 -9.63 -1.66 -2.53
C SER A 106 -11.07 -1.92 -2.11
N VAL A 107 -11.41 -1.72 -0.83
CA VAL A 107 -12.81 -1.75 -0.34
C VAL A 107 -13.61 -0.58 -0.92
N SER A 108 -13.02 0.63 -0.99
CA SER A 108 -13.65 1.76 -1.67
C SER A 108 -13.97 1.43 -3.13
N LEU A 109 -13.02 0.86 -3.88
CA LEU A 109 -13.21 0.44 -5.27
C LEU A 109 -14.36 -0.56 -5.41
N LYS A 110 -14.47 -1.54 -4.50
CA LYS A 110 -15.58 -2.51 -4.49
C LYS A 110 -16.96 -1.86 -4.35
N TYR A 111 -17.09 -0.80 -3.56
CA TYR A 111 -18.37 -0.11 -3.32
C TYR A 111 -18.60 1.11 -4.22
N SER A 112 -17.58 1.52 -4.99
CA SER A 112 -17.65 2.69 -5.84
C SER A 112 -18.70 2.53 -6.95
N PRO A 113 -19.37 3.63 -7.37
CA PRO A 113 -20.26 3.59 -8.50
C PRO A 113 -19.51 3.22 -9.79
N GLU A 114 -20.24 2.75 -10.80
CA GLU A 114 -19.71 2.52 -12.14
C GLU A 114 -19.48 3.85 -12.88
N ASN A 115 -18.51 4.61 -12.40
CA ASN A 115 -18.09 5.88 -12.95
C ASN A 115 -16.59 5.82 -13.27
N HIS A 116 -16.24 6.06 -14.54
CA HIS A 116 -14.88 5.97 -15.03
C HIS A 116 -13.91 6.92 -14.30
N MET A 117 -14.34 8.15 -13.99
CA MET A 117 -13.50 9.11 -13.28
C MET A 117 -13.17 8.63 -11.86
N ILE A 118 -14.19 8.17 -11.12
CA ILE A 118 -14.00 7.64 -9.76
C ILE A 118 -13.09 6.40 -9.76
N ARG A 119 -13.29 5.49 -10.71
CA ARG A 119 -12.44 4.29 -10.84
C ARG A 119 -11.00 4.67 -11.17
N SER A 120 -10.80 5.65 -12.05
CA SER A 120 -9.46 6.16 -12.37
C SER A 120 -8.76 6.73 -11.13
N GLU A 121 -9.45 7.58 -10.35
CA GLU A 121 -8.90 8.15 -9.11
C GLU A 121 -8.55 7.07 -8.07
N LEU A 122 -9.40 6.05 -7.91
CA LEU A 122 -9.14 4.96 -6.98
C LEU A 122 -7.94 4.10 -7.39
N HIS A 123 -7.84 3.75 -8.67
CA HIS A 123 -6.67 3.02 -9.18
C HIS A 123 -5.40 3.85 -9.06
N MET A 124 -5.45 5.17 -9.32
CA MET A 124 -4.32 6.05 -9.10
C MET A 124 -3.88 6.01 -7.62
N ALA A 125 -4.80 6.20 -6.68
CA ALA A 125 -4.49 6.18 -5.25
C ALA A 125 -3.91 4.83 -4.80
N ILE A 126 -4.47 3.70 -5.24
CA ILE A 126 -3.94 2.37 -4.93
C ILE A 126 -2.52 2.21 -5.49
N GLY A 127 -2.29 2.63 -6.74
CA GLY A 127 -0.98 2.61 -7.38
C GLY A 127 0.07 3.41 -6.61
N HIS A 128 -0.29 4.60 -6.13
CA HIS A 128 0.60 5.44 -5.33
C HIS A 128 1.01 4.77 -4.02
N ASN A 129 0.09 4.07 -3.35
CA ASN A 129 0.43 3.33 -2.14
C ASN A 129 1.32 2.11 -2.46
N TRP A 130 1.10 1.39 -3.56
CA TRP A 130 2.00 0.32 -3.99
C TRP A 130 3.41 0.81 -4.34
N GLU A 131 3.52 1.99 -4.97
CA GLU A 131 4.80 2.61 -5.30
C GLU A 131 5.58 2.94 -4.02
N ASN A 132 4.93 3.54 -3.03
CA ASN A 132 5.55 3.83 -1.73
C ASN A 132 5.96 2.56 -0.95
N LEU A 133 5.31 1.42 -1.22
CA LEU A 133 5.72 0.10 -0.70
C LEU A 133 6.88 -0.53 -1.49
N GLY A 134 7.38 0.11 -2.54
CA GLY A 134 8.37 -0.43 -3.45
C GLY A 134 7.86 -1.58 -4.32
N LYS A 135 6.54 -1.82 -4.35
CA LYS A 135 5.89 -2.86 -5.17
C LYS A 135 5.61 -2.32 -6.57
N ILE A 136 6.69 -1.99 -7.27
CA ILE A 136 6.65 -1.25 -8.55
C ILE A 136 5.78 -1.96 -9.60
N LYS A 137 5.79 -3.30 -9.67
CA LYS A 137 4.94 -4.03 -10.63
C LYS A 137 3.45 -3.80 -10.35
N ASN A 138 3.04 -3.86 -9.09
CA ASN A 138 1.66 -3.60 -8.68
C ASN A 138 1.27 -2.15 -9.00
N ALA A 139 2.14 -1.19 -8.65
CA ALA A 139 1.91 0.22 -8.97
C ALA A 139 1.70 0.47 -10.47
N GLN A 140 2.52 -0.15 -11.33
CA GLN A 140 2.36 -0.05 -12.78
C GLN A 140 1.02 -0.59 -13.28
N THR A 141 0.56 -1.72 -12.74
CA THR A 141 -0.75 -2.27 -13.09
C THR A 141 -1.86 -1.29 -12.73
N GLU A 142 -1.84 -0.74 -11.53
CA GLU A 142 -2.86 0.21 -11.08
C GLU A 142 -2.84 1.52 -11.88
N TYR A 143 -1.67 2.07 -12.20
CA TYR A 143 -1.57 3.27 -13.04
C TYR A 143 -2.04 3.01 -14.48
N ALA A 144 -1.82 1.80 -15.01
CA ALA A 144 -2.36 1.42 -16.32
C ALA A 144 -3.89 1.36 -16.28
N LEU A 145 -4.48 0.76 -15.23
CA LEU A 145 -5.93 0.73 -15.05
C LEU A 145 -6.50 2.14 -14.88
N ALA A 146 -5.82 3.02 -14.14
CA ALA A 146 -6.24 4.42 -13.99
C ALA A 146 -6.36 5.12 -15.35
N LEU A 147 -5.41 4.88 -16.27
CA LEU A 147 -5.39 5.43 -17.61
C LEU A 147 -6.37 4.73 -18.57
N GLU A 148 -6.70 3.46 -18.34
CA GLU A 148 -7.76 2.77 -19.07
C GLU A 148 -9.12 3.40 -18.78
N TYR A 149 -9.38 3.75 -17.52
CA TYR A 149 -10.61 4.43 -17.12
C TYR A 149 -10.64 5.91 -17.52
N ASN A 150 -9.53 6.62 -17.37
CA ASN A 150 -9.40 8.02 -17.78
C ASN A 150 -8.01 8.26 -18.43
N PRO A 151 -7.94 8.25 -19.77
CA PRO A 151 -6.69 8.48 -20.49
C PRO A 151 -6.03 9.84 -20.21
N ASP A 152 -6.80 10.84 -19.77
CA ASP A 152 -6.34 12.20 -19.48
C ASP A 152 -5.98 12.40 -18.00
N ASN A 153 -5.90 11.33 -17.20
CA ASN A 153 -5.43 11.40 -15.82
C ASN A 153 -3.94 11.75 -15.79
N GLN A 154 -3.64 13.04 -15.70
CA GLN A 154 -2.29 13.59 -15.72
C GLN A 154 -1.39 12.99 -14.63
N GLU A 155 -1.94 12.76 -13.43
CA GLU A 155 -1.18 12.19 -12.30
C GLU A 155 -0.74 10.75 -12.61
N ALA A 156 -1.62 9.95 -13.22
CA ALA A 156 -1.29 8.59 -13.65
C ALA A 156 -0.29 8.57 -14.83
N ILE A 157 -0.39 9.52 -15.76
CA ILE A 157 0.60 9.69 -16.85
C ILE A 157 1.99 9.96 -16.26
N GLU A 158 2.08 10.91 -15.34
CA GLU A 158 3.32 11.30 -14.67
C GLU A 158 3.92 10.14 -13.87
N ALA A 159 3.10 9.43 -13.09
CA ALA A 159 3.53 8.29 -12.30
C ALA A 159 4.05 7.13 -13.17
N ARG A 160 3.39 6.84 -14.29
CA ARG A 160 3.85 5.83 -15.27
C ARG A 160 5.18 6.22 -15.91
N ASN A 161 5.33 7.49 -16.28
CA ASN A 161 6.56 8.01 -16.89
C ASN A 161 7.73 7.92 -15.92
N ARG A 162 7.54 8.34 -14.66
CA ARG A 162 8.54 8.25 -13.59
C ARG A 162 9.05 6.81 -13.42
N ILE A 163 8.14 5.84 -13.23
CA ILE A 163 8.52 4.43 -13.03
C ILE A 163 9.26 3.85 -14.26
N THR A 164 8.89 4.28 -15.46
CA THR A 164 9.53 3.78 -16.69
C THR A 164 10.97 4.26 -16.81
N VAL A 165 11.22 5.53 -16.48
CA VAL A 165 12.57 6.12 -16.48
C VAL A 165 13.47 5.46 -15.44
N ASP A 166 12.98 5.20 -14.22
CA ASP A 166 13.79 4.53 -13.19
C ASP A 166 14.28 3.15 -13.66
N LYS A 167 13.42 2.39 -14.34
CA LYS A 167 13.80 1.09 -14.93
C LYS A 167 14.86 1.19 -16.02
N THR A 168 14.81 2.21 -16.88
CA THR A 168 15.80 2.34 -17.95
C THR A 168 17.18 2.67 -17.38
N MET A 169 17.23 3.50 -16.33
CA MET A 169 18.47 3.85 -15.62
C MET A 169 19.08 2.66 -14.88
N ASP A 170 18.26 1.88 -14.16
CA ASP A 170 18.70 0.64 -13.50
C ASP A 170 19.29 -0.37 -14.49
N ASN A 171 18.62 -0.55 -15.63
CA ASN A 171 19.06 -1.45 -16.68
C ASN A 171 20.37 -0.98 -17.33
N TRP A 172 20.55 0.34 -17.49
CA TRP A 172 21.77 0.90 -18.04
C TRP A 172 22.98 0.72 -17.11
N GLY A 173 22.81 0.94 -15.80
CA GLY A 173 23.85 0.69 -14.81
C GLY A 173 24.30 -0.77 -14.77
N LYS A 174 23.35 -1.71 -14.81
CA LYS A 174 23.64 -3.16 -14.88
C LYS A 174 24.39 -3.55 -16.16
N LYS A 175 24.00 -3.01 -17.32
CA LYS A 175 24.70 -3.27 -18.59
C LYS A 175 26.12 -2.73 -18.62
N LYS A 176 26.40 -1.60 -17.94
CA LYS A 176 27.78 -1.07 -17.83
C LYS A 176 28.67 -1.97 -16.97
N ASN A 177 28.15 -2.52 -15.89
CA ASN A 177 28.88 -3.42 -14.99
C ASN A 177 29.05 -4.85 -15.54
N MET A 178 28.48 -5.14 -16.71
CA MET A 178 28.62 -6.42 -17.43
C MET A 178 29.60 -6.34 -18.62
N ARG A 179 30.25 -5.19 -18.86
CA ARG A 179 31.28 -5.09 -19.89
C ARG A 179 32.59 -5.69 -19.35
N PRO A 180 33.20 -6.67 -20.06
CA PRO A 180 34.43 -7.33 -19.63
C PRO A 180 35.64 -6.38 -19.63
#